data_AF-A0A1F9VEK2-F1
#
_entry.id   AF-A0A1F9VEK2-F1
#
_cell.length_a   1.000
_cell.length_b   1.000
_cell.length_c   1.000
_cell.angle_alpha   90.00
_cell.angle_beta   90.00
_cell.angle_gamma   90.00
#
_symmetry.space_group_name_H-M   'P 1'
#
loop_
_entity.id
_entity.type
_entity.pdbx_description
1 polymer ?
#
loop_
_entity_poly.entity_id
_entity_poly.type
_entity_poly.pdbx_seq_one_letter_code
_entity_poly.pdbx_strand_id
1 'polypeptide(L)'
;MSPDCPEDLLPQVRAELALSQAALAALLGVHQVTTVGRWERGEIAVRQPRVLCLALERLRRERRMEPPDTLTQLRALEARLDIPALAFVLETSPLTLRRWLSGGLRIWHPRIVALALEEVAHRLGRESWAA
;
A
#
# COMPACT_ATOMS: atom_id res chain seq x y z
N MET A 1 5.85 27.45 19.04
CA MET A 1 4.61 26.67 18.87
C MET A 1 5.02 25.24 18.60
N SER A 2 4.81 24.34 19.57
CA SER A 2 5.25 22.94 19.43
C SER A 2 4.45 22.24 18.33
N PRO A 3 5.10 21.52 17.40
CA PRO A 3 4.44 20.58 16.51
C PRO A 3 4.14 19.31 17.32
N ASP A 4 3.21 19.41 18.26
CA ASP A 4 2.68 18.25 18.95
C ASP A 4 1.74 17.53 18.00
N CYS A 5 1.92 16.23 17.86
CA CYS A 5 1.06 15.39 17.02
C CYS A 5 -0.33 15.35 17.69
N PRO A 6 -1.39 15.98 17.16
CA PRO A 6 -2.69 15.94 17.82
C PRO A 6 -3.16 14.50 17.97
N GLU A 7 -3.67 14.15 19.16
CA GLU A 7 -4.14 12.80 19.49
C GLU A 7 -5.25 12.32 18.52
N ASP A 8 -6.00 13.27 17.94
CA ASP A 8 -7.05 13.04 16.95
C ASP A 8 -6.56 12.66 15.53
N LEU A 9 -5.24 12.61 15.29
CA LEU A 9 -4.69 12.28 13.97
C LEU A 9 -4.93 10.84 13.55
N LEU A 10 -4.89 9.89 14.51
CA LEU A 10 -5.00 8.46 14.19
C LEU A 10 -6.37 8.12 13.57
N PRO A 11 -7.52 8.49 14.18
CA PRO A 11 -8.83 8.25 13.57
C PRO A 11 -8.98 8.92 12.20
N GLN A 12 -8.48 10.16 12.05
CA GLN A 12 -8.56 10.89 10.78
C GLN A 12 -7.75 10.22 9.68
N VAL A 13 -6.48 9.90 9.92
CA VAL A 13 -5.60 9.23 8.94
C VAL A 13 -6.17 7.86 8.57
N ARG A 14 -6.70 7.12 9.56
CA ARG A 14 -7.31 5.82 9.30
C ARG A 14 -8.50 5.93 8.36
N ALA A 15 -9.40 6.89 8.60
CA ALA A 15 -10.55 7.15 7.74
C ALA A 15 -10.13 7.64 6.34
N GLU A 16 -9.21 8.60 6.27
CA GLU A 16 -8.64 9.14 5.02
C GLU A 16 -8.05 8.04 4.14
N LEU A 17 -7.33 7.09 4.75
CA LEU A 17 -6.67 6.01 4.04
C LEU A 17 -7.51 4.73 3.92
N ALA A 18 -8.77 4.75 4.36
CA ALA A 18 -9.68 3.59 4.42
C ALA A 18 -9.03 2.34 5.05
N LEU A 19 -8.26 2.54 6.13
CA LEU A 19 -7.53 1.48 6.82
C LEU A 19 -8.37 0.87 7.95
N SER A 20 -8.23 -0.43 8.18
CA SER A 20 -8.65 -1.03 9.45
C SER A 20 -7.59 -0.74 10.53
N GLN A 21 -7.96 -0.86 11.81
CA GLN A 21 -6.99 -0.72 12.91
C GLN A 21 -5.86 -1.75 12.79
N ALA A 22 -6.17 -2.98 12.35
CA ALA A 22 -5.17 -4.03 12.14
C ALA A 22 -4.19 -3.67 11.02
N ALA A 23 -4.69 -3.13 9.90
CA ALA A 23 -3.84 -2.70 8.80
C ALA A 23 -2.96 -1.51 9.20
N LEU A 24 -3.51 -0.54 9.94
CA LEU A 24 -2.73 0.59 10.45
C LEU A 24 -1.66 0.13 11.46
N ALA A 25 -1.99 -0.80 12.36
CA ALA A 25 -1.03 -1.38 13.30
C ALA A 25 0.13 -2.07 12.57
N ALA A 26 -0.17 -2.87 11.54
CA ALA A 26 0.86 -3.51 10.72
C ALA A 26 1.77 -2.50 10.02
N LEU A 27 1.20 -1.43 9.45
CA LEU A 27 1.96 -0.36 8.79
C LEU A 27 2.83 0.46 9.75
N LEU A 28 2.37 0.65 10.99
CA LEU A 28 3.12 1.34 12.03
C LEU A 28 4.13 0.42 12.76
N GLY A 29 4.20 -0.87 12.41
CA GLY A 29 5.06 -1.84 13.09
C GLY A 29 4.63 -2.13 14.55
N VAL A 30 3.34 -1.93 14.86
CA VAL A 30 2.79 -2.15 16.20
C VAL A 30 2.28 -3.59 16.27
N HIS A 31 2.93 -4.41 17.09
CA HIS A 31 2.60 -5.84 17.22
C HIS A 31 1.18 -6.14 17.68
N GLN A 32 0.53 -5.24 18.42
CA GLN A 32 -0.79 -5.45 18.99
C GLN A 32 -1.80 -4.48 18.37
N VAL A 33 -2.81 -5.02 17.68
CA VAL A 33 -3.90 -4.23 17.08
C VAL A 33 -4.64 -3.39 18.13
N THR A 34 -4.79 -3.94 19.34
CA THR A 34 -5.44 -3.27 20.46
C THR A 34 -4.73 -1.98 20.87
N THR A 35 -3.40 -1.89 20.71
CA THR A 35 -2.62 -0.69 21.04
C THR A 35 -3.10 0.53 20.24
N VAL A 36 -3.34 0.37 18.93
CA VAL A 36 -3.85 1.47 18.10
C VAL A 36 -5.23 1.91 18.56
N GLY A 37 -6.12 0.98 18.87
CA GLY A 37 -7.44 1.32 19.40
C GLY A 37 -7.40 2.03 20.75
N ARG A 38 -6.43 1.69 21.61
CA ARG A 38 -6.21 2.38 22.90
C ARG A 38 -5.62 3.79 22.71
N TRP A 39 -4.74 3.99 21.72
CA TRP A 39 -4.28 5.33 21.31
C TRP A 39 -5.42 6.20 20.80
N GLU A 40 -6.26 5.66 19.90
CA GLU A 40 -7.41 6.39 19.34
C GLU A 40 -8.41 6.84 20.41
N ARG A 41 -8.50 6.13 21.54
CA ARG A 41 -9.38 6.48 22.67
C ARG A 41 -8.70 7.29 23.78
N GLY A 42 -7.41 7.60 23.64
CA GLY A 42 -6.63 8.28 24.68
C GLY A 42 -6.40 7.46 25.96
N GLU A 43 -6.63 6.13 25.94
CA GLU A 43 -6.44 5.28 27.11
C GLU A 43 -4.97 5.08 27.49
N ILE A 44 -4.07 5.16 26.49
CA ILE A 44 -2.63 5.10 26.68
C ILE A 44 -1.97 6.18 25.82
N ALA A 45 -0.96 6.85 26.37
CA ALA A 45 -0.20 7.84 25.62
C ALA A 45 0.74 7.18 24.60
N VAL A 46 0.92 7.83 23.46
CA VAL A 46 1.94 7.45 22.47
C VAL A 46 3.31 7.82 23.03
N ARG A 47 4.19 6.83 23.22
CA ARG A 47 5.54 7.06 23.79
C ARG A 47 6.39 8.03 22.96
N GLN A 48 6.22 8.04 21.64
CA GLN A 48 6.99 8.86 20.71
C GLN A 48 6.06 9.55 19.68
N PRO A 49 5.35 10.63 20.06
CA PRO A 49 4.34 11.26 19.19
C PRO A 49 4.92 11.77 17.85
N ARG A 50 6.16 12.27 17.87
CA ARG A 50 6.85 12.74 16.66
C ARG A 50 7.12 11.62 15.65
N VAL A 51 7.54 10.46 16.13
CA VAL A 51 7.80 9.29 15.26
C VAL A 51 6.50 8.80 14.64
N LEU A 52 5.42 8.77 15.42
CA LEU A 52 4.09 8.46 14.91
C LEU A 52 3.66 9.44 13.82
N CYS A 53 3.79 10.75 14.05
CA CYS A 53 3.44 11.77 13.06
C CYS A 53 4.21 11.60 11.74
N LEU A 54 5.53 11.38 11.81
CA LEU A 54 6.34 11.12 10.61
C LEU A 54 5.92 9.86 9.87
N ALA A 55 5.57 8.79 10.60
CA ALA A 55 5.05 7.55 9.99
C ALA A 55 3.71 7.78 9.28
N LEU A 56 2.79 8.52 9.88
CA LEU A 56 1.49 8.85 9.27
C LEU A 56 1.66 9.76 8.04
N GLU A 57 2.55 10.76 8.09
CA GLU A 57 2.87 11.59 6.93
C GLU A 57 3.49 10.78 5.78
N ARG A 58 4.39 9.85 6.10
CA ARG A 58 4.96 8.93 5.12
C ARG A 58 3.87 8.09 4.45
N LEU A 59 2.95 7.52 5.22
CA LEU A 59 1.81 6.75 4.67
C LEU A 59 0.93 7.58 3.74
N ARG A 60 0.65 8.84 4.10
CA ARG A 60 -0.09 9.77 3.23
C ARG A 60 0.66 10.04 1.93
N ARG A 61 1.97 10.28 1.99
CA ARG A 61 2.80 10.50 0.79
C ARG A 61 2.82 9.25 -0.09
N GLU A 62 3.05 8.08 0.50
CA GLU A 62 3.03 6.81 -0.22
C GLU A 62 1.67 6.58 -0.91
N ARG A 63 0.56 6.92 -0.26
CA ARG A 63 -0.79 6.82 -0.86
C ARG A 63 -1.01 7.82 -2.00
N ARG A 64 -0.50 9.06 -1.89
CA ARG A 64 -0.59 10.04 -2.99
C ARG A 64 0.29 9.66 -4.18
N MET A 65 1.40 8.98 -3.90
CA MET A 65 2.34 8.49 -4.92
C MET A 65 1.89 7.18 -5.56
N GLU A 66 0.93 6.46 -4.95
CA GLU A 66 0.32 5.29 -5.57
C GLU A 66 -0.44 5.75 -6.81
N PRO A 67 0.00 5.38 -8.03
CA PRO A 67 -0.66 5.79 -9.25
C PRO A 67 -2.13 5.35 -9.15
N PRO A 68 -3.09 6.25 -9.41
CA PRO A 68 -4.53 5.96 -9.30
C PRO A 68 -4.97 4.77 -10.16
N ASP A 69 -4.09 4.35 -11.08
CA ASP A 69 -4.34 3.33 -12.07
C ASP A 69 -3.58 2.02 -11.86
N THR A 70 -2.81 1.83 -10.77
CA THR A 70 -1.97 0.62 -10.61
C THR A 70 -2.79 -0.68 -10.64
N LEU A 71 -3.96 -0.66 -9.98
CA LEU A 71 -4.89 -1.80 -9.97
C LEU A 71 -5.57 -2.00 -11.33
N THR A 72 -5.92 -0.91 -12.02
CA THR A 72 -6.44 -0.96 -13.39
C THR A 72 -5.41 -1.50 -14.37
N GLN A 73 -4.15 -1.06 -14.27
CA GLN A 73 -3.02 -1.51 -15.09
C GLN A 73 -2.71 -2.98 -14.84
N LEU A 74 -2.72 -3.41 -13.57
CA LEU A 74 -2.57 -4.83 -13.22
C LEU A 74 -3.70 -5.68 -13.83
N ARG A 75 -4.95 -5.21 -13.77
CA ARG A 75 -6.09 -5.90 -14.40
C ARG A 75 -6.00 -5.90 -15.93
N ALA A 76 -5.55 -4.80 -16.53
CA ALA A 76 -5.34 -4.71 -17.97
C ALA A 76 -4.23 -5.67 -18.44
N LEU A 77 -3.19 -5.88 -17.63
CA LEU A 77 -2.18 -6.90 -17.88
C LEU A 77 -2.68 -8.32 -17.63
N GLU A 78 -3.48 -8.57 -16.58
CA GLU A 78 -4.13 -9.87 -16.37
C GLU A 78 -5.01 -10.26 -17.57
N ALA A 79 -5.65 -9.30 -18.23
CA ALA A 79 -6.41 -9.56 -19.46
C ALA A 79 -5.52 -9.97 -20.67
N ARG A 80 -4.22 -9.63 -20.63
CA ARG A 80 -3.25 -9.89 -21.72
C ARG A 80 -2.30 -11.04 -21.41
N LEU A 81 -2.04 -11.31 -20.13
CA LEU A 81 -1.10 -12.29 -19.60
C LEU A 81 -1.85 -13.15 -18.58
N ASP A 82 -1.64 -14.46 -18.60
CA ASP A 82 -2.19 -15.29 -17.55
C ASP A 82 -1.55 -14.98 -16.18
N ILE A 83 -2.24 -15.33 -15.09
CA ILE A 83 -1.79 -15.05 -13.72
C ILE A 83 -0.38 -15.60 -13.43
N PRO A 84 0.00 -16.82 -13.86
CA PRO A 84 1.36 -17.32 -13.70
C PRO A 84 2.42 -16.43 -14.35
N ALA A 85 2.23 -16.00 -15.61
CA ALA A 85 3.19 -15.14 -16.30
C ALA A 85 3.31 -13.78 -15.62
N LEU A 86 2.19 -13.17 -15.24
CA LEU A 86 2.20 -11.89 -14.54
C LEU A 86 2.87 -11.99 -13.15
N ALA A 87 2.65 -13.10 -12.43
CA ALA A 87 3.29 -13.33 -11.13
C ALA A 87 4.81 -13.51 -11.26
N PHE A 88 5.26 -14.20 -12.31
CA PHE A 88 6.69 -14.35 -12.62
C PHE A 88 7.36 -13.00 -12.87
N VAL A 89 6.76 -12.13 -13.68
CA VAL A 89 7.36 -10.81 -13.96
C VAL A 89 7.37 -9.91 -12.73
N LEU A 90 6.34 -9.98 -11.89
CA LEU A 90 6.28 -9.21 -10.65
C LEU A 90 7.10 -9.85 -9.51
N GLU A 91 7.86 -10.91 -9.78
CA GLU A 91 8.65 -11.68 -8.81
C GLU A 91 7.85 -12.02 -7.54
N THR A 92 6.59 -12.43 -7.74
CA THR A 92 5.65 -12.70 -6.65
C THR A 92 4.96 -14.05 -6.86
N SER A 93 4.28 -14.54 -5.82
CA SER A 93 3.50 -15.76 -5.95
C SER A 93 2.17 -15.49 -6.68
N PRO A 94 1.66 -16.44 -7.50
CA PRO A 94 0.35 -16.33 -8.13
C PRO A 94 -0.80 -16.11 -7.13
N LEU A 95 -0.69 -16.69 -5.93
CA LEU A 95 -1.67 -16.51 -4.86
C LEU A 95 -1.65 -15.07 -4.32
N THR A 96 -0.46 -14.51 -4.11
CA THR A 96 -0.29 -13.11 -3.69
C THR A 96 -0.91 -12.17 -4.72
N LEU A 97 -0.60 -12.37 -6.00
CA LEU A 97 -1.15 -11.59 -7.09
C LEU A 97 -2.68 -11.67 -7.17
N ARG A 98 -3.26 -12.88 -7.07
CA ARG A 98 -4.72 -13.06 -6.99
C ARG A 98 -5.35 -12.30 -5.83
N ARG A 99 -4.70 -12.29 -4.66
CA ARG A 99 -5.18 -11.55 -3.50
C ARG A 99 -5.10 -10.04 -3.70
N TRP A 100 -4.11 -9.54 -4.44
CA TRP A 100 -4.05 -8.13 -4.83
C TRP A 100 -5.19 -7.76 -5.79
N LEU A 101 -5.41 -8.55 -6.84
CA LEU A 101 -6.41 -8.29 -7.88
C LEU A 101 -7.86 -8.35 -7.35
N SER A 102 -8.11 -9.21 -6.36
CA SER A 102 -9.39 -9.33 -5.67
C SER A 102 -9.62 -8.26 -4.59
N GLY A 103 -8.65 -7.38 -4.35
CA GLY A 103 -8.69 -6.36 -3.29
C GLY A 103 -8.54 -6.92 -1.88
N GLY A 104 -8.30 -8.23 -1.74
CA GLY A 104 -8.13 -8.91 -0.45
C GLY A 104 -6.76 -8.70 0.21
N LEU A 105 -5.81 -8.08 -0.49
CA LEU A 105 -4.49 -7.72 0.03
C LEU A 105 -4.04 -6.39 -0.61
N ARG A 106 -3.56 -5.44 0.20
CA ARG A 106 -2.97 -4.19 -0.32
C ARG A 106 -1.61 -4.51 -0.95
N ILE A 107 -1.33 -3.88 -2.09
CA ILE A 107 -0.01 -3.96 -2.73
C ILE A 107 0.98 -3.28 -1.78
N TRP A 108 1.91 -4.05 -1.23
CA TRP A 108 2.86 -3.55 -0.22
C TRP A 108 3.92 -2.61 -0.81
N HIS A 109 4.16 -2.70 -2.12
CA HIS A 109 5.08 -1.84 -2.85
C HIS A 109 4.49 -1.42 -4.20
N PRO A 110 3.53 -0.48 -4.23
CA PRO A 110 2.92 -0.02 -5.48
C PRO A 110 3.95 0.56 -6.46
N ARG A 111 5.04 1.12 -5.95
CA ARG A 111 6.16 1.59 -6.78
C ARG A 111 6.94 0.46 -7.45
N ILE A 112 7.19 -0.65 -6.75
CA ILE A 112 7.86 -1.81 -7.36
C ILE A 112 6.96 -2.41 -8.44
N VAL A 113 5.66 -2.51 -8.15
CA VAL A 113 4.68 -2.96 -9.15
C VAL A 113 4.64 -2.01 -10.33
N ALA A 114 4.54 -0.69 -10.13
CA ALA A 114 4.55 0.28 -11.23
C ALA A 114 5.81 0.19 -12.11
N LEU A 115 7.00 0.07 -11.51
CA LEU A 115 8.25 -0.09 -12.26
C LEU A 115 8.28 -1.41 -13.06
N ALA A 116 7.80 -2.50 -12.47
CA ALA A 116 7.69 -3.78 -13.16
C ALA A 116 6.64 -3.73 -14.29
N LEU A 117 5.54 -3.00 -14.10
CA LEU A 117 4.52 -2.76 -15.13
C LEU A 117 5.09 -1.94 -16.30
N GLU A 118 5.86 -0.89 -16.02
CA GLU A 118 6.54 -0.09 -17.05
C GLU A 118 7.55 -0.92 -17.86
N GLU A 119 8.34 -1.75 -17.18
CA GLU A 119 9.29 -2.66 -17.84
C GLU A 119 8.57 -3.71 -18.71
N VAL A 120 7.47 -4.30 -18.22
CA VAL A 120 6.62 -5.22 -19.01
C VAL A 120 6.06 -4.52 -20.24
N ALA A 121 5.46 -3.35 -20.05
CA ALA A 121 4.89 -2.58 -21.15
C ALA A 121 5.96 -2.23 -22.19
N HIS A 122 7.17 -1.89 -21.75
CA HIS A 122 8.29 -1.61 -22.64
C HIS A 122 8.77 -2.86 -23.39
N ARG A 123 8.82 -4.03 -22.74
CA ARG A 123 9.19 -5.30 -23.40
C ARG A 123 8.14 -5.72 -24.44
N LEU A 124 6.86 -5.75 -24.05
CA LEU A 124 5.75 -6.10 -24.95
C LEU A 124 5.61 -5.12 -26.11
N GLY A 125 5.86 -3.82 -25.87
CA GLY A 125 5.85 -2.80 -26.91
C GLY A 125 7.03 -2.86 -27.88
N ARG A 126 8.15 -3.52 -27.51
CA ARG A 126 9.27 -3.78 -28.44
C ARG A 126 9.03 -5.00 -29.32
N GLU A 127 8.37 -6.03 -28.77
CA GLU A 127 8.03 -7.25 -29.52
C GLU A 127 6.95 -7.00 -30.58
N SER A 128 6.06 -6.02 -30.38
CA SER A 128 5.01 -5.68 -31.36
C SER A 128 5.51 -4.94 -32.62
N TRP A 129 6.80 -4.59 -32.71
CA TRP A 129 7.42 -3.95 -33.89
C TRP A 129 8.39 -4.88 -34.64
N ALA A 130 8.65 -6.08 -34.10
CA ALA A 130 9.60 -7.04 -34.67
C ALA A 130 8.91 -8.14 -35.53
N ALA A 131 7.61 -8.00 -35.80
CA ALA A 131 6.83 -8.85 -36.69
C ALA A 131 6.29 -8.01 -37.86
#